data_AF-A0A1Z1WG27-F1
#
_entry.id   AF-A0A1Z1WG27-F1
#
_cell.length_a   1.000
_cell.length_b   1.000
_cell.length_c   1.000
_cell.angle_alpha   90.00
_cell.angle_beta   90.00
_cell.angle_gamma   90.00
#
_symmetry.space_group_name_H-M   'P 1'
#
loop_
_entity.id
_entity.type
_entity.pdbx_description
1 polymer ?
#
loop_
_entity_poly.entity_id
_entity_poly.type
_entity_poly.pdbx_seq_one_letter_code
_entity_poly.pdbx_strand_id
1 'polypeptide(L)' 'MKTDQQQHTQGAYVAHASTDIYGPGRVLSEDGEFRRVRFTHFVATIRVGDLRAATPVEESEMKTWRQRKTELYGNDW' A
#
# COMPACT_ATOMS: atom_id res chain seq x y z
N MET A 1 -24.52 -7.11 9.73
CA MET A 1 -23.81 -7.17 8.44
C MET A 1 -22.32 -7.18 8.74
N LYS A 2 -21.62 -8.29 8.49
CA LYS A 2 -20.15 -8.29 8.52
C LYS A 2 -19.73 -7.64 7.21
N THR A 3 -19.26 -6.40 7.28
CA THR A 3 -18.56 -5.76 6.17
C THR A 3 -17.46 -6.73 5.77
N ASP A 4 -17.45 -7.22 4.53
CA ASP A 4 -16.30 -7.92 3.96
C ASP A 4 -15.12 -7.00 4.14
N GLN A 5 -14.32 -7.21 5.20
CA GLN A 5 -13.02 -6.60 5.34
C GLN A 5 -12.25 -7.13 4.13
N GLN A 6 -12.15 -6.32 3.08
CA GLN A 6 -11.26 -6.58 1.96
C GLN A 6 -9.92 -6.91 2.60
N GLN A 7 -9.56 -8.19 2.60
CA GLN A 7 -8.28 -8.64 3.11
C GLN A 7 -7.27 -8.06 2.14
N HIS A 8 -6.64 -6.95 2.53
CA HIS A 8 -5.64 -6.28 1.72
C HIS A 8 -4.40 -7.18 1.64
N THR A 9 -4.42 -8.16 0.75
CA THR A 9 -3.40 -9.21 0.67
C THR A 9 -2.09 -8.70 0.08
N GLN A 10 -1.04 -9.50 0.19
CA GLN A 10 0.26 -9.19 -0.40
C GLN A 10 0.13 -8.83 -1.89
N GLY A 11 0.73 -7.70 -2.26
CA GLY A 11 0.67 -7.16 -3.61
C GLY A 11 -0.47 -6.18 -3.87
N ALA A 12 -1.50 -6.14 -3.01
CA ALA A 12 -2.60 -5.17 -3.11
C ALA A 12 -2.10 -3.73 -2.96
N TYR A 13 -2.81 -2.80 -3.61
CA TYR A 13 -2.58 -1.37 -3.46
C TYR A 13 -3.61 -0.80 -2.50
N VAL A 14 -3.13 -0.04 -1.54
CA VAL A 14 -3.92 0.49 -0.44
C VAL A 14 -3.58 1.94 -0.18
N ALA A 15 -4.48 2.64 0.49
CA ALA A 15 -4.21 3.93 1.11
C ALA A 15 -4.72 3.90 2.55
N HIS A 16 -4.22 4.80 3.38
CA HIS A 16 -4.76 4.93 4.73
C HIS A 16 -6.20 5.47 4.66
N ALA A 17 -7.09 4.88 5.45
CA ALA A 17 -8.53 5.10 5.33
C ALA A 17 -8.98 6.47 5.86
N SER A 18 -8.27 7.00 6.86
CA SER A 18 -8.62 8.25 7.55
C SER A 18 -7.65 9.41 7.34
N THR A 19 -6.54 9.18 6.62
CA THR A 19 -5.58 10.26 6.29
C THR A 19 -4.90 9.98 4.97
N ASP A 20 -4.56 11.05 4.26
CA ASP A 20 -3.81 11.05 3.01
C ASP A 20 -2.30 11.26 3.22
N ILE A 21 -1.85 11.55 4.45
CA ILE A 21 -0.45 11.89 4.77
C ILE A 21 0.54 10.81 4.32
N TYR A 22 0.11 9.55 4.32
CA TYR A 22 0.94 8.42 3.91
C TYR A 22 0.98 8.19 2.40
N GLY A 23 -0.01 8.72 1.66
CA GLY A 23 -0.23 8.44 0.24
C GLY A 23 -0.63 6.98 -0.04
N PRO A 24 -0.66 6.56 -1.31
CA PRO A 24 -0.90 5.18 -1.67
C PRO A 24 0.35 4.31 -1.46
N GLY A 25 0.12 3.03 -1.21
CA GLY A 25 1.17 2.06 -0.95
C GLY A 25 0.84 0.67 -1.49
N ARG A 26 1.82 -0.23 -1.43
CA ARG A 26 1.67 -1.64 -1.78
C ARG A 26 1.96 -2.53 -0.60
N VAL A 27 1.07 -3.49 -0.34
CA VAL A 27 1.24 -4.49 0.70
C VAL A 27 2.42 -5.40 0.34
N LEU A 28 3.41 -5.46 1.23
CA LEU A 28 4.59 -6.31 1.12
C LEU A 28 4.39 -7.66 1.81
N SER A 29 3.75 -7.67 2.96
CA SER A 29 3.51 -8.88 3.75
C SER A 29 2.31 -8.72 4.69
N GLU A 30 1.81 -9.85 5.16
CA GLU A 30 0.65 -9.97 6.04
C GLU A 30 1.05 -10.54 7.38
N ASP A 31 0.58 -9.95 8.47
CA ASP A 31 0.79 -10.42 9.85
C ASP A 31 -0.49 -10.22 10.66
N GLY A 32 -1.35 -11.24 10.69
CA GLY A 32 -2.66 -11.17 11.33
C GLY A 32 -3.50 -9.99 10.83
N GLU A 33 -3.84 -9.08 11.73
CA GLU A 33 -4.60 -7.85 11.42
C GLU A 33 -3.73 -6.70 10.87
N PHE A 34 -2.43 -6.92 10.67
CA PHE A 34 -1.50 -5.91 10.21
C PHE A 34 -1.00 -6.19 8.80
N ARG A 35 -0.67 -5.12 8.08
CA ARG A 35 -0.04 -5.15 6.76
C ARG A 35 1.23 -4.33 6.81
N ARG A 36 2.33 -4.92 6.34
CA ARG A 36 3.55 -4.16 6.07
C ARG A 36 3.41 -3.54 4.69
N VAL A 37 3.33 -2.22 4.62
CA VAL A 37 3.00 -1.48 3.40
C VAL A 37 4.19 -0.59 3.00
N ARG A 38 4.59 -0.68 1.73
CA ARG A 38 5.55 0.24 1.09
C ARG A 38 4.79 1.44 0.56
N PHE A 39 5.01 2.59 1.19
CA PHE A 39 4.60 3.89 0.67
C PHE A 39 5.77 4.52 -0.10
N THR A 40 5.49 5.64 -0.77
CA THR A 40 6.47 6.41 -1.56
C THR A 40 7.72 6.80 -0.75
N HIS A 41 7.56 7.12 0.54
CA HIS A 41 8.65 7.68 1.36
C HIS A 41 9.14 6.78 2.49
N PHE A 42 8.38 5.76 2.88
CA PHE A 42 8.71 4.90 4.01
C PHE A 42 7.98 3.56 3.92
N VAL A 43 8.32 2.63 4.81
CA VAL A 43 7.59 1.38 5.01
C VAL A 43 6.98 1.43 6.41
N ALA A 44 5.70 1.09 6.53
CA ALA A 44 4.99 1.07 7.81
C ALA A 44 4.17 -0.20 7.98
N THR A 45 3.95 -0.58 9.24
CA THR A 45 3.01 -1.63 9.62
C THR A 45 1.70 -0.97 10.02
N ILE A 46 0.63 -1.23 9.28
CA ILE A 46 -0.68 -0.58 9.45
C ILE A 46 -1.75 -1.63 9.71
N ARG A 47 -2.72 -1.34 10.58
CA ARG A 47 -3.85 -2.25 10.83
C ARG A 47 -4.77 -2.28 9.61
N VAL A 48 -5.32 -3.45 9.27
CA VAL A 48 -6.22 -3.63 8.12
C VAL A 48 -7.42 -2.68 8.18
N GLY A 49 -7.98 -2.43 9.38
CA GLY A 49 -9.10 -1.50 9.56
C GLY A 49 -8.77 -0.03 9.24
N ASP A 50 -7.50 0.33 9.24
CA ASP A 50 -7.02 1.67 8.91
C ASP A 50 -6.61 1.78 7.43
N LEU A 51 -6.86 0.73 6.63
CA LEU A 51 -6.55 0.69 5.20
C LEU A 51 -7.83 0.59 4.37
N ARG A 52 -7.84 1.30 3.25
CA ARG A 52 -8.79 1.12 2.16
C ARG A 52 -8.06 0.67 0.90
N ALA A 53 -8.79 0.09 -0.04
CA ALA A 53 -8.28 -0.12 -1.38
C ALA A 53 -7.83 1.22 -1.99
N ALA A 54 -6.70 1.21 -2.68
CA ALA A 54 -6.31 2.35 -3.50
C ALA A 54 -7.32 2.51 -4.65
N THR A 55 -7.57 3.75 -5.03
CA THR A 55 -8.29 4.06 -6.27
C THR A 55 -7.43 3.68 -7.49
N PRO A 56 -8.03 3.52 -8.67
CA PRO A 56 -7.26 3.24 -9.89
C PRO A 56 -6.18 4.31 -10.20
N VAL A 57 -6.43 5.56 -9.83
CA VAL A 57 -5.48 6.67 -9.99
C VAL A 57 -4.29 6.48 -9.06
N GLU A 58 -4.54 6.29 -7.77
CA GLU A 58 -3.53 6.03 -6.75
C GLU A 58 -2.67 4.79 -7.07
N GLU A 59 -3.29 3.73 -7.57
CA GLU A 59 -2.56 2.54 -8.02
C GLU A 59 -1.62 2.86 -9.21
N SER A 60 -2.10 3.63 -10.18
CA SER A 60 -1.31 4.05 -11.35
C SER A 60 -0.12 4.92 -10.96
N GLU A 61 -0.34 5.88 -10.05
CA GLU A 61 0.72 6.73 -9.48
C GLU A 61 1.78 5.88 -8.79
N MET A 62 1.36 4.93 -7.95
CA MET A 62 2.26 4.04 -7.23
C MET A 62 3.05 3.12 -8.18
N LYS A 63 2.41 2.58 -9.23
CA LYS A 63 3.10 1.80 -10.27
C LYS A 63 4.16 2.62 -10.97
N THR A 64 3.79 3.82 -11.44
CA THR A 64 4.70 4.74 -12.14
C THR A 64 5.89 5.11 -11.26
N TRP A 65 5.64 5.43 -10.00
CA TRP A 65 6.70 5.74 -9.05
C TRP A 65 7.66 4.56 -8.86
N ARG A 66 7.15 3.34 -8.63
CA ARG A 66 8.01 2.15 -8.47
C ARG A 66 8.83 1.86 -9.71
N GLN A 67 8.24 1.98 -10.89
CA GLN A 67 8.98 1.80 -12.15
C GLN A 67 10.16 2.77 -12.24
N ARG A 68 9.92 4.08 -12.00
CA ARG A 68 10.98 5.09 -12.00
C ARG A 68 12.07 4.80 -10.97
N LYS A 69 11.68 4.34 -9.77
CA LYS A 69 12.65 3.97 -8.74
C LYS A 69 13.48 2.76 -9.15
N THR A 70 12.88 1.76 -9.77
CA THR A 70 13.62 0.61 -10.31
C THR A 70 14.56 1.00 -11.45
N GLU A 71 14.15 1.91 -12.32
CA GLU A 71 15.01 2.44 -13.39
C GLU A 71 16.22 3.21 -12.83
N LEU A 72 16.03 3.96 -11.73
CA LEU A 72 17.08 4.77 -11.12
C LEU A 72 18.03 3.97 -10.22
N TYR A 73 17.50 2.96 -9.50
CA TYR A 73 18.22 2.32 -8.39
C TYR A 73 18.27 0.78 -8.48
N GLY A 74 17.73 0.15 -9.53
CA GLY A 74 17.67 -1.31 -9.65
C GLY A 74 16.57 -1.94 -8.80
N ASN A 75 16.77 -3.15 -8.27
CA ASN A 75 15.76 -3.82 -7.42
C ASN A 75 16.01 -3.64 -5.91
N ASP A 76 17.11 -2.99 -5.51
CA ASP A 76 17.63 -2.97 -4.14
C ASP A 76 17.32 -1.66 -3.36
N TRP A 77 16.25 -0.94 -3.72
CA TRP A 77 15.91 0.39 -3.18
C TRP A 77 14.70 0.44 -2.24
#